data_AF-A0A7U5GXR8-F1
#
_entry.id   AF-A0A7U5GXR8-F1
#
_cell.length_a   1.000
_cell.length_b   1.000
_cell.length_c   1.000
_cell.angle_alpha   90.00
_cell.angle_beta   90.00
_cell.angle_gamma   90.00
#
_symmetry.space_group_name_H-M   'P 1'
#
loop_
_entity.id
_entity.type
_entity.pdbx_description
1 polymer ?
#
loop_
_entity_poly.entity_id
_entity_poly.type
_entity_poly.pdbx_seq_one_letter_code
_entity_poly.pdbx_strand_id
1 'polypeptide(L)'
;MSSFTNIPMLVQQMQKEIRQKRYSHALDTIRELEKMGVSQKQILWHKAVLESKVGNLHAALAYLKELDSKEPHVAKLEEMILGNWDTYTQVVAEYNRAVSEIQLGYAENALHILDYAIHLAGKLPIPIELYRMKTILLARYHAGTLARFTAGLPMYALDDSTIKRVVAAEPPRPDIARPVPKPKRKRKLKKNAVAGLIAIAGVLLVSIVMLLANMIGQQQTANEPPAATPAEKPIAVVDKPAKKPKAKPEEEEELPYVTEEAAKTYYNEGYKQFLNENFPAAIIYLKYAVQTEESDYFTDDASYFLASSYLRERDYQKVVDIARAFLKEDNPNYKESPYREGIRLQESRALMQLDEHDDAIAILQELVNKPNKDWVTYEAKAMLKTAEEEAR
;
A
#
# COMPACT_ATOMS: atom_id res chain seq x y z
N MET A 1 26.81 -30.39 13.79
CA MET A 1 27.11 -31.10 12.53
C MET A 1 27.02 -30.10 11.40
N SER A 2 28.04 -29.96 10.57
CA SER A 2 27.99 -29.04 9.42
C SER A 2 27.42 -29.75 8.19
N SER A 3 26.42 -29.16 7.55
CA SER A 3 25.94 -29.61 6.24
C SER A 3 26.93 -29.14 5.18
N PHE A 4 27.53 -30.07 4.43
CA PHE A 4 28.30 -29.75 3.23
C PHE A 4 27.35 -29.35 2.08
N THR A 5 26.73 -28.19 2.23
CA THR A 5 25.77 -27.60 1.30
C THR A 5 26.51 -27.09 0.05
N ASN A 6 26.77 -27.97 -0.91
CA ASN A 6 27.66 -27.69 -2.04
C ASN A 6 27.09 -26.59 -2.98
N ILE A 7 27.96 -25.70 -3.48
CA ILE A 7 27.61 -24.50 -4.29
C ILE A 7 26.64 -24.82 -5.46
N PRO A 8 26.84 -25.87 -6.28
CA PRO A 8 25.92 -26.17 -7.39
C PRO A 8 24.49 -26.51 -6.94
N MET A 9 24.32 -27.04 -5.72
CA MET A 9 23.00 -27.32 -5.16
C MET A 9 22.28 -26.04 -4.76
N LEU A 10 22.99 -25.08 -4.16
CA LEU A 10 22.44 -23.75 -3.83
C LEU A 10 22.12 -22.95 -5.10
N VAL A 11 22.94 -23.02 -6.14
CA VAL A 11 22.62 -22.40 -7.45
C VAL A 11 21.35 -23.02 -8.06
N GLN A 12 21.21 -24.35 -8.04
CA GLN A 12 19.99 -25.03 -8.50
C GLN A 12 18.76 -24.67 -7.66
N GLN A 13 18.93 -24.49 -6.34
CA GLN A 13 17.89 -24.04 -5.43
C GLN A 13 17.45 -22.60 -5.72
N MET A 14 18.38 -21.64 -5.84
CA MET A 14 18.11 -20.24 -6.17
C MET A 14 17.33 -20.14 -7.50
N GLN A 15 17.78 -20.85 -8.54
CA GLN A 15 17.06 -20.89 -9.83
C GLN A 15 15.64 -21.48 -9.70
N LYS A 16 15.45 -22.50 -8.84
CA LYS A 16 14.14 -23.12 -8.58
C LYS A 16 13.22 -22.16 -7.82
N GLU A 17 13.73 -21.39 -6.89
CA GLU A 17 13.01 -20.34 -6.14
C GLU A 17 12.60 -19.19 -7.06
N ILE A 18 13.52 -18.70 -7.90
CA ILE A 18 13.25 -17.71 -8.96
C ILE A 18 12.13 -18.20 -9.90
N ARG A 19 12.22 -19.44 -10.41
CA ARG A 19 11.18 -20.07 -11.26
C ARG A 19 9.82 -20.22 -10.55
N GLN A 20 9.81 -20.26 -9.21
CA GLN A 20 8.60 -20.32 -8.38
C GLN A 20 8.12 -18.93 -7.90
N LYS A 21 8.74 -17.83 -8.35
CA LYS A 21 8.51 -16.45 -7.89
C LYS A 21 8.74 -16.24 -6.38
N ARG A 22 9.59 -17.07 -5.77
CA ARG A 22 9.95 -17.06 -4.35
C ARG A 22 11.19 -16.20 -4.11
N TYR A 23 11.11 -14.93 -4.50
CA TYR A 23 12.27 -14.05 -4.57
C TYR A 23 12.93 -13.82 -3.20
N SER A 24 12.17 -13.76 -2.10
CA SER A 24 12.70 -13.69 -0.73
C SER A 24 13.59 -14.88 -0.38
N HIS A 25 13.17 -16.10 -0.71
CA HIS A 25 14.00 -17.30 -0.49
C HIS A 25 15.24 -17.32 -1.40
N ALA A 26 15.14 -16.84 -2.64
CA ALA A 26 16.31 -16.69 -3.50
C ALA A 26 17.29 -15.63 -2.97
N LEU A 27 16.81 -14.57 -2.30
CA LEU A 27 17.62 -13.58 -1.59
C LEU A 27 18.31 -14.14 -0.34
N ASP A 28 17.75 -15.18 0.30
CA ASP A 28 18.44 -15.92 1.36
C ASP A 28 19.48 -16.89 0.77
N THR A 29 19.11 -17.67 -0.25
CA THR A 29 20.02 -18.61 -0.94
C THR A 29 21.25 -17.91 -1.51
N ILE A 30 21.13 -16.67 -2.02
CA ILE A 30 22.28 -15.91 -2.52
C ILE A 30 23.19 -15.35 -1.41
N ARG A 31 22.66 -15.03 -0.23
CA ARG A 31 23.47 -14.65 0.95
C ARG A 31 24.32 -15.82 1.42
N GLU A 32 23.86 -17.06 1.26
CA GLU A 32 24.70 -18.23 1.52
C GLU A 32 25.74 -18.47 0.40
N LEU A 33 25.39 -18.28 -0.88
CA LEU A 33 26.33 -18.37 -2.00
C LEU A 33 27.48 -17.35 -1.88
N GLU A 34 27.18 -16.13 -1.43
CA GLU A 34 28.17 -15.07 -1.16
C GLU A 34 29.21 -15.47 -0.12
N LYS A 35 28.78 -16.06 1.02
CA LYS A 35 29.69 -16.60 2.05
C LYS A 35 30.58 -17.74 1.55
N MET A 36 30.21 -18.40 0.45
CA MET A 36 30.94 -19.51 -0.13
C MET A 36 31.96 -19.09 -1.22
N GLY A 37 32.23 -17.80 -1.39
CA GLY A 37 33.24 -17.30 -2.32
C GLY A 37 32.84 -17.40 -3.81
N VAL A 38 31.53 -17.44 -4.09
CA VAL A 38 31.01 -17.32 -5.47
C VAL A 38 31.35 -15.93 -6.03
N SER A 39 31.62 -15.86 -7.33
CA SER A 39 32.07 -14.64 -8.02
C SER A 39 31.23 -13.40 -7.67
N GLN A 40 31.87 -12.36 -7.11
CA GLN A 40 31.20 -11.12 -6.68
C GLN A 40 30.33 -10.51 -7.80
N LYS A 41 30.81 -10.49 -9.05
CA LYS A 41 30.01 -10.00 -10.18
C LYS A 41 28.72 -10.81 -10.41
N GLN A 42 28.77 -12.14 -10.22
CA GLN A 42 27.57 -12.98 -10.31
C GLN A 42 26.63 -12.77 -9.11
N ILE A 43 27.17 -12.55 -7.91
CA ILE A 43 26.38 -12.23 -6.71
C ILE A 43 25.65 -10.89 -6.89
N LEU A 44 26.37 -9.82 -7.27
CA LEU A 44 25.80 -8.48 -7.46
C LEU A 44 24.72 -8.45 -8.55
N TRP A 45 24.96 -9.08 -9.70
CA TRP A 45 23.94 -9.20 -10.75
C TRP A 45 22.66 -9.88 -10.24
N HIS A 46 22.76 -11.03 -9.60
CA HIS A 46 21.58 -11.75 -9.12
C HIS A 46 20.91 -11.02 -7.95
N LYS A 47 21.65 -10.34 -7.06
CA LYS A 47 21.09 -9.44 -6.04
C LYS A 47 20.28 -8.32 -6.70
N ALA A 48 20.86 -7.60 -7.67
CA ALA A 48 20.18 -6.53 -8.39
C ALA A 48 18.87 -7.01 -9.05
N VAL A 49 18.93 -8.15 -9.76
CA VAL A 49 17.74 -8.76 -10.36
C VAL A 49 16.69 -9.10 -9.29
N LEU A 50 17.08 -9.72 -8.18
CA LEU A 50 16.15 -10.16 -7.13
C LEU A 50 15.51 -9.00 -6.37
N GLU A 51 16.30 -8.01 -5.95
CA GLU A 51 15.79 -6.79 -5.30
C GLU A 51 14.81 -6.05 -6.22
N SER A 52 15.08 -6.00 -7.53
CA SER A 52 14.13 -5.44 -8.53
C SER A 52 12.79 -6.19 -8.61
N LYS A 53 12.72 -7.47 -8.16
CA LYS A 53 11.47 -8.26 -8.15
C LYS A 53 10.71 -8.25 -6.82
N VAL A 54 11.32 -7.71 -5.76
CA VAL A 54 10.66 -7.42 -4.48
C VAL A 54 10.47 -5.92 -4.22
N GLY A 55 10.70 -5.07 -5.24
CA GLY A 55 10.45 -3.63 -5.20
C GLY A 55 11.56 -2.77 -4.60
N ASN A 56 12.70 -3.35 -4.22
CA ASN A 56 13.81 -2.63 -3.61
C ASN A 56 14.72 -1.99 -4.66
N LEU A 57 14.17 -1.07 -5.45
CA LEU A 57 14.86 -0.52 -6.64
C LEU A 57 16.12 0.29 -6.27
N HIS A 58 16.15 0.94 -5.11
CA HIS A 58 17.35 1.63 -4.61
C HIS A 58 18.52 0.65 -4.39
N ALA A 59 18.25 -0.52 -3.79
CA ALA A 59 19.26 -1.56 -3.54
C ALA A 59 19.67 -2.23 -4.86
N ALA A 60 18.72 -2.45 -5.77
CA ALA A 60 19.02 -2.96 -7.10
C ALA A 60 19.97 -2.02 -7.88
N LEU A 61 19.71 -0.71 -7.86
CA LEU A 61 20.56 0.29 -8.50
C LEU A 61 21.95 0.38 -7.84
N ALA A 62 22.02 0.29 -6.52
CA ALA A 62 23.29 0.24 -5.79
C ALA A 62 24.16 -0.97 -6.19
N TYR A 63 23.57 -2.17 -6.31
CA TYR A 63 24.29 -3.36 -6.75
C TYR A 63 24.70 -3.31 -8.23
N LEU A 64 23.94 -2.64 -9.10
CA LEU A 64 24.36 -2.41 -10.50
C LEU A 64 25.55 -1.44 -10.57
N LYS A 65 25.56 -0.41 -9.72
CA LYS A 65 26.69 0.53 -9.59
C LYS A 65 27.95 -0.12 -9.02
N GLU A 66 27.81 -1.07 -8.08
CA GLU A 66 28.95 -1.86 -7.56
C GLU A 66 29.47 -2.88 -8.59
N LEU A 67 28.59 -3.40 -9.46
CA LEU A 67 28.94 -4.40 -10.48
C LEU A 67 29.85 -3.83 -11.58
N ASP A 68 29.72 -2.53 -11.89
CA ASP A 68 30.37 -1.77 -12.96
C ASP A 68 30.58 -2.64 -14.22
N SER A 69 29.47 -2.91 -14.91
CA SER A 69 29.45 -3.74 -16.12
C SER A 69 28.70 -3.05 -17.25
N LYS A 70 29.36 -2.97 -18.39
CA LYS A 70 28.83 -2.42 -19.65
C LYS A 70 28.07 -3.46 -20.48
N GLU A 71 27.72 -4.60 -19.88
CA GLU A 71 26.98 -5.68 -20.54
C GLU A 71 25.53 -5.22 -20.84
N PRO A 72 24.98 -5.47 -22.05
CA PRO A 72 23.66 -4.95 -22.45
C PRO A 72 22.48 -5.36 -21.54
N HIS A 73 22.62 -6.45 -20.79
CA HIS A 73 21.60 -6.92 -19.85
C HIS A 73 21.63 -6.18 -18.49
N VAL A 74 22.78 -5.62 -18.12
CA VAL A 74 22.98 -4.77 -16.93
C VAL A 74 22.39 -3.39 -17.21
N ALA A 75 22.83 -2.75 -18.30
CA ALA A 75 22.31 -1.45 -18.74
C ALA A 75 20.77 -1.46 -18.92
N LYS A 76 20.21 -2.54 -19.46
CA LYS A 76 18.74 -2.69 -19.61
C LYS A 76 18.00 -2.85 -18.28
N LEU A 77 18.63 -3.37 -17.23
CA LEU A 77 18.02 -3.43 -15.90
C LEU A 77 18.07 -2.05 -15.22
N GLU A 78 19.18 -1.32 -15.40
CA GLU A 78 19.37 0.05 -14.93
C GLU A 78 18.38 1.01 -15.61
N GLU A 79 18.28 1.00 -16.95
CA GLU A 79 17.29 1.76 -17.73
C GLU A 79 15.85 1.52 -17.23
N MET A 80 15.50 0.26 -16.95
CA MET A 80 14.19 -0.11 -16.42
C MET A 80 13.95 0.44 -15.01
N ILE A 81 14.97 0.45 -14.14
CA ILE A 81 14.87 1.06 -12.80
C ILE A 81 14.73 2.58 -12.90
N LEU A 82 15.59 3.24 -13.68
CA LEU A 82 15.60 4.69 -13.84
C LEU A 82 14.31 5.20 -14.50
N GLY A 83 13.79 4.49 -15.51
CA GLY A 83 12.50 4.80 -16.15
C GLY A 83 11.26 4.59 -15.28
N ASN A 84 11.41 4.05 -14.06
CA ASN A 84 10.34 3.95 -13.05
C ASN A 84 10.69 4.72 -11.76
N TRP A 85 11.77 5.51 -11.75
CA TRP A 85 12.35 6.08 -10.52
C TRP A 85 11.44 7.11 -9.84
N ASP A 86 10.74 7.93 -10.62
CA ASP A 86 9.82 8.94 -10.08
C ASP A 86 8.60 8.28 -9.41
N THR A 87 7.98 7.29 -10.06
CA THR A 87 6.90 6.48 -9.45
C THR A 87 7.42 5.75 -8.21
N TYR A 88 8.62 5.16 -8.27
CA TYR A 88 9.21 4.46 -7.15
C TYR A 88 9.45 5.37 -5.93
N THR A 89 10.02 6.55 -6.15
CA THR A 89 10.32 7.50 -5.07
C THR A 89 9.04 8.08 -4.45
N GLN A 90 7.98 8.29 -5.24
CA GLN A 90 6.66 8.65 -4.72
C GLN A 90 6.06 7.52 -3.86
N VAL A 91 6.11 6.26 -4.30
CA VAL A 91 5.63 5.10 -3.51
C VAL A 91 6.40 4.95 -2.20
N VAL A 92 7.70 5.26 -2.18
CA VAL A 92 8.51 5.31 -0.95
C VAL A 92 8.17 6.52 -0.07
N ALA A 93 7.85 7.67 -0.65
CA ALA A 93 7.40 8.85 0.09
C ALA A 93 6.07 8.58 0.81
N GLU A 94 5.09 7.99 0.13
CA GLU A 94 3.81 7.61 0.75
C GLU A 94 3.97 6.50 1.81
N TYR A 95 4.88 5.55 1.62
CA TYR A 95 5.22 4.61 2.70
C TYR A 95 5.78 5.31 3.94
N ASN A 96 6.71 6.26 3.76
CA ASN A 96 7.25 7.04 4.87
C ASN A 96 6.17 7.92 5.54
N ARG A 97 5.23 8.43 4.74
CA ARG A 97 4.05 9.17 5.23
C ARG A 97 3.13 8.28 6.08
N ALA A 98 2.87 7.05 5.66
CA ALA A 98 2.14 6.06 6.43
C ALA A 98 2.87 5.69 7.75
N VAL A 99 4.20 5.62 7.75
CA VAL A 99 5.00 5.49 8.99
C VAL A 99 4.76 6.68 9.93
N SER A 100 4.74 7.92 9.42
CA SER A 100 4.49 9.12 10.22
C SER A 100 3.08 9.14 10.83
N GLU A 101 2.04 8.80 10.08
CA GLU A 101 0.67 8.69 10.62
C GLU A 101 0.59 7.66 11.76
N ILE A 102 1.25 6.51 11.61
CA ILE A 102 1.31 5.48 12.67
C ILE A 102 2.05 6.01 13.92
N GLN A 103 3.13 6.77 13.74
CA GLN A 103 3.90 7.38 14.85
C GLN A 103 3.10 8.47 15.58
N LEU A 104 2.24 9.20 14.88
CA LEU A 104 1.31 10.19 15.44
C LEU A 104 0.05 9.56 16.07
N GLY A 105 -0.09 8.23 16.02
CA GLY A 105 -1.23 7.48 16.56
C GLY A 105 -2.37 7.24 15.56
N TYR A 106 -2.39 7.95 14.43
CA TYR A 106 -3.40 7.86 13.37
C TYR A 106 -3.19 6.65 12.45
N ALA A 107 -2.93 5.47 13.01
CA ALA A 107 -2.58 4.26 12.27
C ALA A 107 -3.68 3.72 11.35
N GLU A 108 -4.91 4.24 11.40
CA GLU A 108 -5.96 3.96 10.42
C GLU A 108 -5.86 4.85 9.17
N ASN A 109 -5.49 6.13 9.28
CA ASN A 109 -5.21 7.01 8.12
C ASN A 109 -4.14 6.37 7.20
N ALA A 110 -3.15 5.70 7.80
CA ALA A 110 -2.10 4.97 7.09
C ALA A 110 -2.61 3.88 6.14
N LEU A 111 -3.83 3.35 6.31
CA LEU A 111 -4.42 2.40 5.36
C LEU A 111 -4.73 3.06 4.01
N HIS A 112 -5.36 4.24 4.01
CA HIS A 112 -5.66 5.00 2.79
C HIS A 112 -4.38 5.37 2.03
N ILE A 113 -3.34 5.80 2.77
CA ILE A 113 -2.02 6.12 2.20
C ILE A 113 -1.39 4.87 1.56
N LEU A 114 -1.50 3.70 2.19
CA LEU A 114 -1.00 2.43 1.63
C LEU A 114 -1.85 1.90 0.46
N ASP A 115 -3.15 2.19 0.41
CA ASP A 115 -3.98 1.98 -0.78
C ASP A 115 -3.52 2.86 -1.95
N TYR A 116 -3.32 4.15 -1.71
CA TYR A 116 -2.81 5.09 -2.71
C TYR A 116 -1.41 4.69 -3.20
N ALA A 117 -0.47 4.37 -2.31
CA ALA A 117 0.88 3.91 -2.66
C ALA A 117 0.87 2.63 -3.50
N ILE A 118 -0.03 1.68 -3.21
CA ILE A 118 -0.17 0.43 -3.99
C ILE A 118 -0.83 0.70 -5.35
N HIS A 119 -1.79 1.62 -5.43
CA HIS A 119 -2.40 2.04 -6.69
C HIS A 119 -1.38 2.75 -7.60
N LEU A 120 -0.63 3.71 -7.03
CA LEU A 120 0.40 4.50 -7.72
C LEU A 120 1.53 3.62 -8.31
N ALA A 121 1.93 2.56 -7.59
CA ALA A 121 2.88 1.59 -8.11
C ALA A 121 2.35 0.84 -9.36
N GLY A 122 1.05 0.55 -9.43
CA GLY A 122 0.36 -0.03 -10.58
C GLY A 122 0.87 -1.42 -11.00
N LYS A 123 1.92 -1.46 -11.83
CA LYS A 123 2.60 -2.69 -12.30
C LYS A 123 4.01 -2.86 -11.74
N LEU A 124 4.52 -1.86 -11.02
CA LEU A 124 5.83 -1.89 -10.38
C LEU A 124 5.85 -2.89 -9.21
N PRO A 125 6.90 -3.69 -9.04
CA PRO A 125 7.09 -4.47 -7.81
C PRO A 125 7.20 -3.54 -6.60
N ILE A 126 6.53 -3.89 -5.50
CA ILE A 126 6.39 -3.06 -4.31
C ILE A 126 7.21 -3.67 -3.16
N PRO A 127 7.97 -2.86 -2.38
CA PRO A 127 8.64 -3.32 -1.17
C PRO A 127 7.74 -4.16 -0.25
N ILE A 128 8.31 -5.25 0.31
CA ILE A 128 7.58 -6.16 1.19
C ILE A 128 7.06 -5.47 2.45
N GLU A 129 7.70 -4.37 2.85
CA GLU A 129 7.35 -3.47 3.94
C GLU A 129 5.93 -2.88 3.80
N LEU A 130 5.52 -2.44 2.61
CA LEU A 130 4.15 -1.94 2.38
C LEU A 130 3.12 -3.04 2.59
N TYR A 131 3.36 -4.23 2.03
CA TYR A 131 2.46 -5.37 2.20
C TYR A 131 2.38 -5.83 3.66
N ARG A 132 3.50 -5.87 4.39
CA ARG A 132 3.53 -6.19 5.83
C ARG A 132 2.70 -5.19 6.63
N MET A 133 2.97 -3.89 6.45
CA MET A 133 2.29 -2.81 7.16
C MET A 133 0.78 -2.88 6.90
N LYS A 134 0.36 -2.92 5.63
CA LYS A 134 -1.05 -3.01 5.28
C LYS A 134 -1.72 -4.28 5.80
N THR A 135 -1.05 -5.44 5.76
CA THR A 135 -1.60 -6.69 6.35
C THR A 135 -1.85 -6.52 7.86
N ILE A 136 -0.91 -5.92 8.59
CA ILE A 136 -1.04 -5.67 10.04
C ILE A 136 -2.21 -4.71 10.32
N LEU A 137 -2.28 -3.59 9.60
CA LEU A 137 -3.31 -2.57 9.80
C LEU A 137 -4.71 -3.10 9.41
N LEU A 138 -4.85 -3.78 8.28
CA LEU A 138 -6.14 -4.39 7.88
C LEU A 138 -6.59 -5.45 8.89
N ALA A 139 -5.67 -6.23 9.48
CA ALA A 139 -6.03 -7.19 10.53
C ALA A 139 -6.45 -6.52 11.85
N ARG A 140 -6.00 -5.29 12.12
CA ARG A 140 -6.33 -4.52 13.32
C ARG A 140 -7.64 -3.74 13.18
N TYR A 141 -7.86 -3.09 12.04
CA TYR A 141 -8.95 -2.13 11.83
C TYR A 141 -10.07 -2.67 10.92
N HIS A 142 -9.73 -3.45 9.88
CA HIS A 142 -10.66 -3.82 8.81
C HIS A 142 -10.61 -5.32 8.50
N ALA A 143 -10.68 -6.17 9.53
CA ALA A 143 -10.39 -7.61 9.40
C ALA A 143 -11.24 -8.34 8.33
N GLY A 144 -12.44 -7.83 7.99
CA GLY A 144 -13.26 -8.34 6.88
C GLY A 144 -12.63 -8.24 5.49
N THR A 145 -11.71 -7.30 5.29
CA THR A 145 -11.01 -7.08 4.02
C THR A 145 -9.71 -7.88 3.90
N LEU A 146 -9.15 -8.37 5.02
CA LEU A 146 -7.85 -9.04 5.08
C LEU A 146 -7.78 -10.26 4.16
N ALA A 147 -8.82 -11.10 4.17
CA ALA A 147 -8.90 -12.29 3.31
C ALA A 147 -8.95 -11.92 1.81
N ARG A 148 -9.65 -10.83 1.45
CA ARG A 148 -9.73 -10.31 0.06
C ARG A 148 -8.41 -9.70 -0.40
N PHE A 149 -7.75 -8.91 0.45
CA PHE A 149 -6.43 -8.33 0.17
C PHE A 149 -5.37 -9.43 -0.01
N THR A 150 -5.32 -10.37 0.92
CA THR A 150 -4.29 -11.43 0.92
C THR A 150 -4.44 -12.42 -0.21
N ALA A 151 -5.66 -12.69 -0.70
CA ALA A 151 -5.89 -13.47 -1.92
C ALA A 151 -5.26 -12.85 -3.19
N GLY A 152 -5.02 -11.54 -3.22
CA GLY A 152 -4.39 -10.83 -4.33
C GLY A 152 -2.86 -10.68 -4.23
N LEU A 153 -2.22 -11.09 -3.13
CA LEU A 153 -0.80 -10.81 -2.87
C LEU A 153 0.15 -11.62 -3.79
N PRO A 154 1.29 -11.04 -4.18
CA PRO A 154 2.32 -11.76 -4.92
C PRO A 154 2.98 -12.84 -4.06
N MET A 155 3.50 -13.90 -4.71
CA MET A 155 4.07 -15.07 -4.03
C MET A 155 5.17 -14.75 -2.99
N TYR A 156 6.00 -13.73 -3.22
CA TYR A 156 7.05 -13.34 -2.27
C TYR A 156 6.49 -12.68 -1.00
N ALA A 157 5.32 -12.03 -1.09
CA ALA A 157 4.59 -11.49 0.06
C ALA A 157 3.76 -12.56 0.77
N LEU A 158 3.11 -13.46 0.01
CA LEU A 158 2.48 -14.65 0.59
C LEU A 158 3.46 -15.58 1.32
N ASP A 159 4.74 -15.57 0.95
CA ASP A 159 5.77 -16.34 1.66
C ASP A 159 6.37 -15.64 2.90
N ASP A 160 6.04 -14.37 3.18
CA ASP A 160 6.56 -13.60 4.32
C ASP A 160 6.05 -14.11 5.69
N SER A 161 6.93 -14.12 6.70
CA SER A 161 6.65 -14.67 8.03
C SER A 161 5.76 -13.78 8.91
N THR A 162 5.69 -12.47 8.66
CA THR A 162 4.79 -11.57 9.36
C THR A 162 3.40 -11.64 8.74
N ILE A 163 3.31 -11.59 7.41
CA ILE A 163 2.03 -11.75 6.69
C ILE A 163 1.39 -13.10 7.02
N LYS A 164 2.16 -14.21 6.96
CA LYS A 164 1.69 -15.55 7.36
C LYS A 164 1.14 -15.60 8.79
N ARG A 165 1.80 -14.97 9.76
CA ARG A 165 1.34 -14.97 11.17
C ARG A 165 0.04 -14.21 11.35
N VAL A 166 -0.09 -13.03 10.72
CA VAL A 166 -1.29 -12.20 10.80
C VAL A 166 -2.49 -12.91 10.17
N VAL A 167 -2.32 -13.51 8.97
CA VAL A 167 -3.40 -14.26 8.30
C VAL A 167 -3.77 -15.55 9.04
N ALA A 168 -2.82 -16.21 9.70
CA ALA A 168 -3.11 -17.38 10.53
C ALA A 168 -3.87 -17.06 11.82
N ALA A 169 -3.79 -15.81 12.31
CA ALA A 169 -4.51 -15.34 13.49
C ALA A 169 -5.96 -14.91 13.19
N GLU A 170 -6.34 -14.70 11.92
CA GLU A 170 -7.72 -14.38 11.57
C GLU A 170 -8.63 -15.62 11.76
N PRO A 171 -9.76 -15.51 12.50
CA PRO A 171 -10.72 -16.61 12.62
C PRO A 171 -11.25 -17.04 11.24
N PRO A 172 -11.52 -18.34 11.03
CA PRO A 172 -11.94 -18.85 9.73
C PRO A 172 -13.37 -18.40 9.39
N ARG A 173 -13.48 -17.46 8.44
CA ARG A 173 -14.77 -17.06 7.87
C ARG A 173 -15.31 -18.14 6.90
N PRO A 174 -16.60 -18.50 6.94
CA PRO A 174 -17.18 -19.58 6.13
C PRO A 174 -17.58 -19.15 4.70
N ASP A 175 -17.68 -17.84 4.45
CA ASP A 175 -18.08 -17.19 3.20
C ASP A 175 -16.93 -17.13 2.18
N ILE A 176 -15.71 -16.79 2.63
CA ILE A 176 -14.52 -16.67 1.79
C ILE A 176 -13.75 -17.98 1.81
N ALA A 177 -13.88 -18.76 0.74
CA ALA A 177 -13.09 -19.97 0.51
C ALA A 177 -11.58 -19.65 0.42
N ARG A 178 -10.90 -19.68 1.58
CA ARG A 178 -9.43 -19.51 1.69
C ARG A 178 -8.73 -20.38 0.63
N PRO A 179 -7.70 -19.88 -0.08
CA PRO A 179 -6.99 -20.65 -1.10
C PRO A 179 -6.12 -21.75 -0.45
N VAL A 180 -6.77 -22.84 -0.02
CA VAL A 180 -6.11 -24.01 0.57
C VAL A 180 -5.05 -24.50 -0.44
N PRO A 181 -3.76 -24.61 -0.04
CA PRO A 181 -2.71 -25.07 -0.93
C PRO A 181 -3.00 -26.53 -1.31
N LYS A 182 -3.62 -26.73 -2.48
CA LYS A 182 -4.16 -28.03 -2.91
C LYS A 182 -3.10 -29.12 -2.75
N PRO A 183 -3.37 -30.21 -1.99
CA PRO A 183 -2.36 -31.20 -1.66
C PRO A 183 -1.71 -31.72 -2.94
N LYS A 184 -0.37 -31.79 -2.95
CA LYS A 184 0.48 -31.90 -4.16
C LYS A 184 0.12 -33.11 -5.02
N ARG A 185 -0.89 -32.98 -5.89
CA ARG A 185 -1.36 -34.02 -6.79
C ARG A 185 -0.24 -34.31 -7.79
N LYS A 186 0.42 -35.46 -7.66
CA LYS A 186 1.57 -35.90 -8.49
C LYS A 186 1.14 -36.05 -9.96
N ARG A 187 1.08 -34.94 -10.69
CA ARG A 187 0.64 -34.87 -12.08
C ARG A 187 1.75 -35.43 -12.97
N LYS A 188 1.61 -36.68 -13.42
CA LYS A 188 2.52 -37.28 -14.43
C LYS A 188 2.57 -36.37 -15.66
N LEU A 189 3.76 -35.99 -16.11
CA LEU A 189 3.93 -35.17 -17.32
C LEU A 189 3.37 -35.92 -18.55
N LYS A 190 2.45 -35.29 -19.28
CA LYS A 190 2.26 -35.57 -20.70
C LYS A 190 3.26 -34.70 -21.47
N LYS A 191 4.01 -35.28 -22.42
CA LYS A 191 5.22 -34.66 -22.99
C LYS A 191 4.95 -33.47 -23.95
N ASN A 192 3.74 -33.31 -24.45
CA ASN A 192 3.47 -32.47 -25.62
C ASN A 192 2.88 -31.10 -25.23
N ALA A 193 3.72 -30.25 -24.62
CA ALA A 193 3.40 -28.84 -24.33
C ALA A 193 4.63 -27.92 -24.45
N VAL A 194 5.55 -28.25 -25.37
CA VAL A 194 6.81 -27.54 -25.60
C VAL A 194 6.80 -26.94 -27.01
N ALA A 195 6.21 -25.75 -27.14
CA ALA A 195 6.17 -24.99 -28.40
C ALA A 195 6.04 -23.45 -28.21
N GLY A 196 5.58 -22.97 -27.04
CA GLY A 196 5.20 -21.56 -26.84
C GLY A 196 5.97 -20.76 -25.79
N LEU A 197 7.19 -21.17 -25.39
CA LEU A 197 7.98 -20.51 -24.33
C LEU A 197 9.45 -20.24 -24.69
N ILE A 198 9.81 -20.30 -25.98
CA ILE A 198 11.21 -20.24 -26.42
C ILE A 198 11.82 -18.83 -26.27
N ALA A 199 11.03 -17.77 -26.39
CA ALA A 199 11.50 -16.37 -26.39
C ALA A 199 12.10 -15.86 -25.05
N ILE A 200 11.81 -16.49 -23.91
CA ILE A 200 12.32 -16.04 -22.58
C ILE A 200 13.36 -17.02 -22.02
N ALA A 201 13.34 -18.29 -22.44
CA ALA A 201 14.32 -19.28 -21.99
C ALA A 201 15.74 -19.05 -22.55
N GLY A 202 15.87 -18.40 -23.72
CA GLY A 202 17.15 -18.21 -24.40
C GLY A 202 18.20 -17.44 -23.58
N VAL A 203 17.79 -16.36 -22.89
CA VAL A 203 18.69 -15.51 -22.10
C VAL A 203 19.37 -16.30 -20.97
N LEU A 204 18.62 -17.19 -20.29
CA LEU A 204 19.14 -18.05 -19.22
C LEU A 204 20.03 -19.19 -19.74
N LEU A 205 19.87 -19.61 -21.00
CA LEU A 205 20.68 -20.68 -21.59
C LEU A 205 22.07 -20.17 -22.01
N VAL A 206 22.18 -18.93 -22.48
CA VAL A 206 23.48 -18.27 -22.73
C VAL A 206 24.29 -18.17 -21.43
N SER A 207 23.65 -17.85 -20.31
CA SER A 207 24.30 -17.81 -18.99
C SER A 207 24.90 -19.15 -18.57
N ILE A 208 24.32 -20.29 -18.97
CA ILE A 208 24.83 -21.63 -18.64
C ILE A 208 26.12 -21.93 -19.41
N VAL A 209 26.22 -21.51 -20.68
CA VAL A 209 27.44 -21.68 -21.49
C VAL A 209 28.58 -20.82 -20.94
N MET A 210 28.31 -19.56 -20.59
CA MET A 210 29.30 -18.68 -19.95
C MET A 210 29.77 -19.18 -18.58
N LEU A 211 28.88 -19.79 -17.78
CA LEU A 211 29.23 -20.40 -16.49
C LEU A 211 30.24 -21.55 -16.62
N LEU A 212 30.20 -22.31 -17.71
CA LEU A 212 31.16 -23.39 -18.00
C LEU A 212 32.45 -22.88 -18.64
N ALA A 213 32.36 -21.89 -19.54
CA ALA A 213 33.53 -21.33 -20.23
C ALA A 213 34.49 -20.58 -19.27
N ASN A 214 33.96 -19.77 -18.35
CA ASN A 214 34.80 -18.95 -17.46
C ASN A 214 35.61 -19.75 -16.43
N MET A 215 35.30 -21.03 -16.18
CA MET A 215 36.13 -21.89 -15.32
C MET A 215 37.45 -22.33 -15.97
N ILE A 216 37.63 -22.13 -17.28
CA ILE A 216 38.82 -22.55 -18.03
C ILE A 216 39.66 -21.34 -18.52
N GLY A 217 39.05 -20.15 -18.64
CA GLY A 217 39.65 -19.01 -19.33
C GLY A 217 40.51 -18.03 -18.51
N GLN A 218 40.57 -18.12 -17.18
CA GLN A 218 41.27 -17.10 -16.36
C GLN A 218 42.76 -17.39 -16.16
N GLN A 219 43.55 -17.17 -17.21
CA GLN A 219 44.99 -16.92 -17.08
C GLN A 219 45.41 -15.83 -18.08
N GLN A 220 46.07 -14.77 -17.59
CA GLN A 220 46.54 -13.59 -18.36
C GLN A 220 45.40 -12.66 -18.87
N THR A 221 45.51 -11.32 -18.89
CA THR A 221 46.49 -10.38 -18.28
C THR A 221 45.80 -9.02 -18.06
N ALA A 222 46.36 -8.16 -17.20
CA ALA A 222 45.88 -6.78 -16.99
C ALA A 222 46.70 -5.75 -17.82
N ASN A 223 46.12 -4.58 -18.08
CA ASN A 223 46.74 -3.24 -17.86
C ASN A 223 45.74 -2.11 -18.19
N GLU A 224 46.04 -0.89 -17.72
CA GLU A 224 45.08 0.24 -17.59
C GLU A 224 45.60 1.57 -18.25
N PRO A 225 45.04 2.80 -18.05
CA PRO A 225 44.96 3.82 -19.10
C PRO A 225 45.89 5.05 -18.86
N PRO A 226 45.67 6.23 -19.50
CA PRO A 226 44.71 7.27 -19.04
C PRO A 226 43.92 7.90 -20.24
N ALA A 227 43.36 9.13 -20.31
CA ALA A 227 43.43 10.37 -19.52
C ALA A 227 42.29 11.39 -19.83
N ALA A 228 42.31 12.53 -19.10
CA ALA A 228 41.93 13.90 -19.49
C ALA A 228 40.45 14.38 -19.58
N THR A 229 40.13 15.33 -18.70
CA THR A 229 39.00 16.33 -18.65
C THR A 229 39.57 17.75 -18.97
N PRO A 230 38.96 18.95 -18.72
CA PRO A 230 37.69 19.34 -18.06
C PRO A 230 36.87 20.57 -18.62
N ALA A 231 35.72 20.86 -17.98
CA ALA A 231 35.05 22.18 -17.78
C ALA A 231 34.48 22.96 -19.03
N GLU A 232 33.63 24.01 -18.94
CA GLU A 232 33.16 24.85 -17.81
C GLU A 232 31.68 25.38 -17.99
N LYS A 233 31.15 26.21 -17.06
CA LYS A 233 29.79 26.83 -17.04
C LYS A 233 29.84 28.37 -17.30
N PRO A 234 28.70 29.08 -17.53
CA PRO A 234 27.94 29.74 -16.43
C PRO A 234 26.39 29.70 -16.60
N ILE A 235 25.56 29.50 -15.56
CA ILE A 235 24.96 30.45 -14.55
C ILE A 235 23.84 31.38 -15.08
N ALA A 236 22.63 31.21 -14.51
CA ALA A 236 21.44 32.09 -14.55
C ALA A 236 20.58 31.87 -13.28
N VAL A 237 19.66 32.78 -12.87
CA VAL A 237 19.13 32.79 -11.47
C VAL A 237 17.81 33.60 -11.25
N VAL A 238 16.99 33.24 -10.24
CA VAL A 238 15.98 34.07 -9.47
C VAL A 238 14.64 34.46 -10.19
N ASP A 239 13.44 34.57 -9.57
CA ASP A 239 12.97 34.33 -8.18
C ASP A 239 11.45 33.99 -7.98
N LYS A 240 11.15 33.31 -6.86
CA LYS A 240 9.99 33.36 -5.88
C LYS A 240 8.48 33.43 -6.27
N PRO A 241 7.56 33.01 -5.34
CA PRO A 241 6.11 32.82 -5.59
C PRO A 241 5.16 33.89 -5.01
N ALA A 242 3.89 33.84 -5.42
CA ALA A 242 2.77 34.67 -4.91
C ALA A 242 2.00 34.03 -3.73
N LYS A 243 1.27 34.84 -2.95
CA LYS A 243 0.58 34.45 -1.69
C LYS A 243 -0.91 34.16 -1.89
N LYS A 244 -1.48 33.26 -1.07
CA LYS A 244 -2.94 33.12 -0.87
C LYS A 244 -3.51 34.28 -0.02
N PRO A 245 -4.67 34.86 -0.36
CA PRO A 245 -5.50 35.64 0.57
C PRO A 245 -6.49 34.76 1.36
N LYS A 246 -7.08 35.32 2.43
CA LYS A 246 -8.18 34.73 3.23
C LYS A 246 -9.41 35.65 3.19
N ALA A 247 -10.60 35.08 3.04
CA ALA A 247 -11.91 35.62 3.39
C ALA A 247 -12.75 34.41 3.86
N LYS A 248 -13.26 34.36 5.10
CA LYS A 248 -14.50 34.96 5.66
C LYS A 248 -15.76 34.15 5.29
N PRO A 249 -16.72 33.97 6.22
CA PRO A 249 -17.75 32.95 6.12
C PRO A 249 -18.79 33.29 5.05
N GLU A 250 -19.32 32.24 4.44
CA GLU A 250 -20.25 32.26 3.32
C GLU A 250 -21.68 32.03 3.85
N GLU A 251 -22.64 32.76 3.30
CA GLU A 251 -24.07 32.61 3.62
C GLU A 251 -24.58 31.33 2.95
N GLU A 252 -25.28 30.46 3.66
CA GLU A 252 -25.45 29.06 3.22
C GLU A 252 -26.52 28.94 2.11
N GLU A 253 -26.05 29.06 0.87
CA GLU A 253 -26.85 28.94 -0.36
C GLU A 253 -27.52 27.56 -0.45
N GLU A 254 -28.86 27.55 -0.56
CA GLU A 254 -29.65 26.32 -0.75
C GLU A 254 -29.38 25.74 -2.14
N LEU A 255 -28.40 24.84 -2.21
CA LEU A 255 -28.05 24.12 -3.43
C LEU A 255 -29.25 23.30 -3.96
N PRO A 256 -29.49 23.26 -5.27
CA PRO A 256 -30.65 22.59 -5.85
C PRO A 256 -30.48 21.06 -5.92
N TYR A 257 -31.59 20.34 -5.79
CA TYR A 257 -31.66 18.89 -6.00
C TYR A 257 -31.13 18.47 -7.40
N VAL A 258 -30.51 17.30 -7.45
CA VAL A 258 -29.89 16.72 -8.65
C VAL A 258 -30.39 15.28 -8.89
N THR A 259 -30.25 14.78 -10.12
CA THR A 259 -30.62 13.39 -10.47
C THR A 259 -29.67 12.36 -9.85
N GLU A 260 -30.11 11.09 -9.67
CA GLU A 260 -29.24 9.98 -9.21
C GLU A 260 -27.91 9.97 -9.98
N GLU A 261 -27.96 10.03 -11.31
CA GLU A 261 -26.79 9.97 -12.19
C GLU A 261 -25.79 11.09 -11.92
N ALA A 262 -26.29 12.30 -11.62
CA ALA A 262 -25.48 13.46 -11.26
C ALA A 262 -24.94 13.33 -9.82
N ALA A 263 -25.79 13.02 -8.83
CA ALA A 263 -25.39 12.79 -7.44
C ALA A 263 -24.33 11.69 -7.31
N LYS A 264 -24.46 10.61 -8.08
CA LYS A 264 -23.49 9.51 -8.16
C LYS A 264 -22.18 9.94 -8.82
N THR A 265 -22.23 10.82 -9.81
CA THR A 265 -21.03 11.43 -10.39
C THR A 265 -20.32 12.32 -9.36
N TYR A 266 -21.07 13.14 -8.63
CA TYR A 266 -20.56 13.97 -7.54
C TYR A 266 -20.05 13.15 -6.35
N TYR A 267 -20.67 12.01 -6.01
CA TYR A 267 -20.16 11.07 -5.03
C TYR A 267 -18.79 10.53 -5.43
N ASN A 268 -18.64 10.06 -6.67
CA ASN A 268 -17.37 9.52 -7.15
C ASN A 268 -16.26 10.59 -7.17
N GLU A 269 -16.54 11.80 -7.63
CA GLU A 269 -15.55 12.89 -7.61
C GLU A 269 -15.29 13.42 -6.19
N GLY A 270 -16.30 13.53 -5.34
CA GLY A 270 -16.17 13.96 -3.95
C GLY A 270 -15.39 12.98 -3.07
N TYR A 271 -15.68 11.68 -3.18
CA TYR A 271 -14.89 10.63 -2.53
C TYR A 271 -13.45 10.57 -3.07
N LYS A 272 -13.25 10.82 -4.37
CA LYS A 272 -11.91 10.99 -4.96
C LYS A 272 -11.18 12.23 -4.43
N GLN A 273 -11.86 13.36 -4.20
CA GLN A 273 -11.25 14.52 -3.52
C GLN A 273 -10.93 14.20 -2.05
N PHE A 274 -11.80 13.46 -1.35
CA PHE A 274 -11.59 13.01 0.03
C PHE A 274 -10.37 12.10 0.16
N LEU A 275 -10.22 11.12 -0.73
CA LEU A 275 -9.03 10.24 -0.81
C LEU A 275 -7.75 11.01 -1.19
N ASN A 276 -7.86 12.13 -1.89
CA ASN A 276 -6.76 13.05 -2.17
C ASN A 276 -6.54 14.11 -1.06
N GLU A 277 -7.25 14.00 0.07
CA GLU A 277 -7.26 14.95 1.20
C GLU A 277 -7.61 16.41 0.84
N ASN A 278 -8.24 16.62 -0.32
CA ASN A 278 -8.73 17.93 -0.75
C ASN A 278 -10.11 18.18 -0.14
N PHE A 279 -10.19 18.19 1.21
CA PHE A 279 -11.44 18.23 1.96
C PHE A 279 -12.37 19.41 1.57
N PRO A 280 -11.90 20.63 1.28
CA PRO A 280 -12.78 21.69 0.77
C PRO A 280 -13.47 21.35 -0.56
N ALA A 281 -12.79 20.68 -1.49
CA ALA A 281 -13.40 20.22 -2.74
C ALA A 281 -14.27 18.96 -2.53
N ALA A 282 -13.89 18.09 -1.59
CA ALA A 282 -14.71 16.96 -1.17
C ALA A 282 -16.04 17.43 -0.60
N ILE A 283 -16.05 18.44 0.28
CA ILE A 283 -17.26 19.06 0.83
C ILE A 283 -18.20 19.56 -0.27
N ILE A 284 -17.67 20.30 -1.26
CA ILE A 284 -18.48 20.82 -2.37
C ILE A 284 -19.16 19.68 -3.13
N TYR A 285 -18.41 18.68 -3.59
CA TYR A 285 -18.98 17.57 -4.36
C TYR A 285 -19.88 16.66 -3.51
N LEU A 286 -19.51 16.36 -2.27
CA LEU A 286 -20.31 15.51 -1.40
C LEU A 286 -21.60 16.22 -0.92
N LYS A 287 -21.65 17.56 -0.84
CA LYS A 287 -22.90 18.31 -0.66
C LYS A 287 -23.89 18.05 -1.80
N TYR A 288 -23.45 18.15 -3.07
CA TYR A 288 -24.32 17.80 -4.21
C TYR A 288 -24.67 16.30 -4.25
N ALA A 289 -23.79 15.42 -3.76
CA ALA A 289 -24.01 13.97 -3.75
C ALA A 289 -25.11 13.50 -2.78
N VAL A 290 -25.45 14.31 -1.76
CA VAL A 290 -26.53 14.02 -0.79
C VAL A 290 -27.86 14.71 -1.12
N GLN A 291 -27.93 15.45 -2.23
CA GLN A 291 -29.12 16.20 -2.66
C GLN A 291 -29.88 15.53 -3.80
N THR A 292 -30.28 14.28 -3.61
CA THR A 292 -31.20 13.56 -4.50
C THR A 292 -32.66 13.72 -4.04
N GLU A 293 -33.61 13.54 -4.97
CA GLU A 293 -35.04 13.53 -4.62
C GLU A 293 -35.45 12.25 -3.86
N GLU A 294 -34.73 11.14 -4.05
CA GLU A 294 -34.86 9.88 -3.32
C GLU A 294 -33.50 9.44 -2.76
N SER A 295 -33.43 8.84 -1.57
CA SER A 295 -32.17 8.52 -0.89
C SER A 295 -31.52 7.21 -1.42
N ASP A 296 -30.71 7.34 -2.46
CA ASP A 296 -30.00 6.24 -3.15
C ASP A 296 -28.96 5.51 -2.29
N TYR A 297 -28.56 4.31 -2.75
CA TYR A 297 -27.65 3.37 -2.06
C TYR A 297 -26.24 3.88 -1.73
N PHE A 298 -25.87 5.08 -2.18
CA PHE A 298 -24.58 5.72 -1.95
C PHE A 298 -24.71 7.04 -1.17
N THR A 299 -25.93 7.46 -0.82
CA THR A 299 -26.15 8.75 -0.15
C THR A 299 -25.77 8.70 1.33
N ASP A 300 -25.80 7.51 1.95
CA ASP A 300 -25.25 7.27 3.28
C ASP A 300 -23.70 7.25 3.27
N ASP A 301 -23.06 6.55 2.31
CA ASP A 301 -21.62 6.70 2.05
C ASP A 301 -21.25 8.19 1.88
N ALA A 302 -21.97 8.92 1.02
CA ALA A 302 -21.74 10.34 0.75
C ALA A 302 -21.88 11.21 2.00
N SER A 303 -22.92 10.98 2.81
CA SER A 303 -23.16 11.68 4.08
C SER A 303 -22.05 11.40 5.10
N TYR A 304 -21.59 10.14 5.20
CA TYR A 304 -20.48 9.75 6.07
C TYR A 304 -19.17 10.44 5.65
N PHE A 305 -18.84 10.46 4.35
CA PHE A 305 -17.63 11.14 3.88
C PHE A 305 -17.75 12.68 3.93
N LEU A 306 -18.97 13.25 3.85
CA LEU A 306 -19.21 14.68 4.04
C LEU A 306 -18.94 15.09 5.49
N ALA A 307 -19.52 14.38 6.46
CA ALA A 307 -19.22 14.56 7.88
C ALA A 307 -17.71 14.36 8.17
N SER A 308 -17.10 13.32 7.59
CA SER A 308 -15.66 13.05 7.69
C SER A 308 -14.81 14.21 7.16
N SER A 309 -15.26 14.91 6.10
CA SER A 309 -14.55 16.04 5.50
C SER A 309 -14.66 17.29 6.36
N TYR A 310 -15.87 17.62 6.86
CA TYR A 310 -16.07 18.73 7.78
C TYR A 310 -15.31 18.56 9.10
N LEU A 311 -15.18 17.32 9.60
CA LEU A 311 -14.37 17.00 10.79
C LEU A 311 -12.87 17.29 10.58
N ARG A 312 -12.36 17.19 9.34
CA ARG A 312 -10.96 17.51 8.99
C ARG A 312 -10.75 19.02 8.83
N GLU A 313 -11.71 19.73 8.24
CA GLU A 313 -11.71 21.20 8.14
C GLU A 313 -12.09 21.91 9.47
N ARG A 314 -12.48 21.14 10.51
CA ARG A 314 -12.83 21.59 11.86
C ARG A 314 -14.16 22.37 11.95
N ASP A 315 -15.07 22.13 11.02
CA ASP A 315 -16.45 22.62 11.13
C ASP A 315 -17.29 21.62 11.93
N TYR A 316 -17.05 21.60 13.25
CA TYR A 316 -17.63 20.60 14.13
C TYR A 316 -19.17 20.65 14.18
N GLN A 317 -19.76 21.85 14.05
CA GLN A 317 -21.22 21.98 14.00
C GLN A 317 -21.80 21.23 12.80
N LYS A 318 -21.20 21.36 11.60
CA LYS A 318 -21.67 20.63 10.41
C LYS A 318 -21.54 19.11 10.54
N VAL A 319 -20.52 18.60 11.25
CA VAL A 319 -20.42 17.16 11.56
C VAL A 319 -21.61 16.71 12.42
N VAL A 320 -21.95 17.48 13.45
CA VAL A 320 -23.08 17.20 14.35
C VAL A 320 -24.42 17.27 13.61
N ASP A 321 -24.62 18.31 12.78
CA ASP A 321 -25.84 18.49 11.98
C ASP A 321 -26.07 17.31 11.02
N ILE A 322 -25.02 16.90 10.28
CA ILE A 322 -25.08 15.80 9.31
C ILE A 322 -25.30 14.46 10.02
N ALA A 323 -24.60 14.19 11.12
CA ALA A 323 -24.79 12.96 11.89
C ALA A 323 -26.23 12.87 12.44
N ARG A 324 -26.75 13.97 12.99
CA ARG A 324 -28.13 14.06 13.51
C ARG A 324 -29.18 13.97 12.39
N ALA A 325 -28.87 14.34 11.15
CA ALA A 325 -29.72 14.10 9.99
C ALA A 325 -29.69 12.62 9.56
N PHE A 326 -28.50 12.05 9.33
CA PHE A 326 -28.29 10.63 8.98
C PHE A 326 -29.03 9.67 9.91
N LEU A 327 -28.98 9.94 11.23
CA LEU A 327 -29.58 9.08 12.24
C LEU A 327 -31.11 9.19 12.28
N LYS A 328 -31.69 10.29 11.80
CA LYS A 328 -33.15 10.49 11.66
C LYS A 328 -33.71 9.95 10.34
N GLU A 329 -32.87 9.72 9.34
CA GLU A 329 -33.31 9.25 8.03
C GLU A 329 -34.05 7.91 8.12
N ASP A 330 -35.22 7.84 7.49
CA ASP A 330 -36.16 6.72 7.56
C ASP A 330 -35.90 5.68 6.46
N ASN A 331 -35.13 6.03 5.42
CA ASN A 331 -34.74 5.14 4.32
C ASN A 331 -33.96 3.90 4.82
N PRO A 332 -34.25 2.69 4.30
CA PRO A 332 -33.53 1.46 4.64
C PRO A 332 -32.00 1.55 4.49
N ASN A 333 -31.49 2.25 3.47
CA ASN A 333 -30.06 2.41 3.22
C ASN A 333 -29.36 3.02 4.45
N TYR A 334 -29.91 4.09 5.03
CA TYR A 334 -29.35 4.75 6.22
C TYR A 334 -29.54 3.94 7.51
N LYS A 335 -30.61 3.14 7.60
CA LYS A 335 -30.90 2.28 8.76
C LYS A 335 -30.01 1.06 8.84
N GLU A 336 -29.72 0.44 7.70
CA GLU A 336 -28.86 -0.75 7.59
C GLU A 336 -27.39 -0.39 7.25
N SER A 337 -27.09 0.90 7.05
CA SER A 337 -25.77 1.40 6.66
C SER A 337 -24.64 0.90 7.57
N PRO A 338 -23.53 0.39 7.00
CA PRO A 338 -22.34 0.04 7.78
C PRO A 338 -21.66 1.26 8.42
N TYR A 339 -22.02 2.48 8.01
CA TYR A 339 -21.48 3.73 8.55
C TYR A 339 -22.32 4.31 9.70
N ARG A 340 -23.51 3.77 10.00
CA ARG A 340 -24.45 4.34 10.99
C ARG A 340 -23.85 4.52 12.38
N GLU A 341 -22.99 3.61 12.81
CA GLU A 341 -22.27 3.69 14.07
C GLU A 341 -20.98 4.52 13.97
N GLY A 342 -20.36 4.55 12.78
CA GLY A 342 -19.17 5.36 12.49
C GLY A 342 -19.49 6.85 12.48
N ILE A 343 -20.61 7.27 11.88
CA ILE A 343 -21.03 8.68 11.88
C ILE A 343 -21.46 9.14 13.29
N ARG A 344 -22.04 8.24 14.09
CA ARG A 344 -22.34 8.46 15.51
C ARG A 344 -21.05 8.65 16.33
N LEU A 345 -19.96 7.95 16.00
CA LEU A 345 -18.63 8.22 16.59
C LEU A 345 -18.05 9.57 16.15
N GLN A 346 -18.32 10.02 14.92
CA GLN A 346 -17.93 11.36 14.45
C GLN A 346 -18.72 12.49 15.12
N GLU A 347 -20.01 12.29 15.40
CA GLU A 347 -20.83 13.20 16.23
C GLU A 347 -20.16 13.43 17.59
N SER A 348 -19.82 12.35 18.30
CA SER A 348 -19.10 12.44 19.59
C SER A 348 -17.76 13.19 19.49
N ARG A 349 -16.96 12.97 18.43
CA ARG A 349 -15.71 13.73 18.22
C ARG A 349 -15.95 15.22 18.04
N ALA A 350 -17.00 15.58 17.33
CA ALA A 350 -17.34 16.98 17.08
C ALA A 350 -17.86 17.66 18.36
N LEU A 351 -18.72 16.98 19.12
CA LEU A 351 -19.22 17.46 20.41
C LEU A 351 -18.08 17.67 21.43
N MET A 352 -17.09 16.76 21.49
CA MET A 352 -15.84 16.95 22.27
C MET A 352 -14.97 18.14 21.83
N GLN A 353 -15.28 18.80 20.70
CA GLN A 353 -14.60 20.00 20.20
C GLN A 353 -15.51 21.24 20.19
N LEU A 354 -16.75 21.09 20.68
CA LEU A 354 -17.74 22.14 20.92
C LEU A 354 -18.01 22.32 22.43
N ASP A 355 -17.19 21.70 23.28
CA ASP A 355 -17.33 21.59 24.74
C ASP A 355 -18.65 20.90 25.21
N GLU A 356 -19.38 20.24 24.30
CA GLU A 356 -20.61 19.45 24.57
C GLU A 356 -20.28 18.05 25.11
N HIS A 357 -19.48 17.99 26.19
CA HIS A 357 -18.88 16.76 26.71
C HIS A 357 -19.90 15.71 27.21
N ASP A 358 -20.99 16.13 27.85
CA ASP A 358 -22.00 15.19 28.41
C ASP A 358 -22.68 14.36 27.30
N ASP A 359 -23.14 15.02 26.24
CA ASP A 359 -23.71 14.36 25.05
C ASP A 359 -22.65 13.51 24.34
N ALA A 360 -21.43 14.01 24.21
CA ALA A 360 -20.33 13.26 23.61
C ALA A 360 -20.02 11.95 24.37
N ILE A 361 -20.02 12.00 25.70
CA ILE A 361 -19.78 10.85 26.59
C ILE A 361 -20.97 9.88 26.55
N ALA A 362 -22.21 10.37 26.53
CA ALA A 362 -23.40 9.53 26.39
C ALA A 362 -23.36 8.70 25.10
N ILE A 363 -22.96 9.31 23.98
CA ILE A 363 -22.76 8.63 22.70
C ILE A 363 -21.64 7.58 22.77
N LEU A 364 -20.53 7.89 23.45
CA LEU A 364 -19.47 6.91 23.63
C LEU A 364 -19.94 5.72 24.47
N GLN A 365 -20.69 5.95 25.55
CA GLN A 365 -21.27 4.87 26.35
C GLN A 365 -22.27 4.00 25.54
N GLU A 366 -23.05 4.59 24.63
CA GLU A 366 -23.90 3.87 23.67
C GLU A 366 -23.06 2.90 22.81
N LEU A 367 -22.05 3.42 22.11
CA LEU A 367 -21.16 2.67 21.20
C LEU A 367 -20.24 1.68 21.92
N VAL A 368 -19.95 1.91 23.20
CA VAL A 368 -19.19 0.99 24.07
C VAL A 368 -20.04 -0.21 24.50
N ASN A 369 -21.33 -0.02 24.74
CA ASN A 369 -22.21 -1.01 25.36
C ASN A 369 -22.94 -1.94 24.38
N LYS A 370 -23.09 -1.57 23.10
CA LYS A 370 -23.74 -2.41 22.05
C LYS A 370 -23.28 -3.89 22.04
N PRO A 371 -24.13 -4.87 21.69
CA PRO A 371 -23.79 -6.30 21.86
C PRO A 371 -22.63 -6.77 20.97
N ASN A 372 -22.60 -6.37 19.70
CA ASN A 372 -21.53 -6.72 18.76
C ASN A 372 -20.33 -5.79 18.96
N LYS A 373 -19.13 -6.36 19.09
CA LYS A 373 -17.88 -5.59 19.34
C LYS A 373 -17.01 -5.55 18.09
N ASP A 374 -16.71 -4.34 17.63
CA ASP A 374 -15.93 -4.04 16.43
C ASP A 374 -15.09 -2.76 16.62
N TRP A 375 -14.51 -2.25 15.53
CA TRP A 375 -13.62 -1.09 15.54
C TRP A 375 -14.24 0.14 16.21
N VAL A 376 -15.52 0.42 15.95
CA VAL A 376 -16.26 1.56 16.55
C VAL A 376 -16.30 1.42 18.07
N THR A 377 -16.59 0.22 18.60
CA THR A 377 -16.55 -0.01 20.05
C THR A 377 -15.14 0.13 20.64
N TYR A 378 -14.10 -0.36 19.97
CA TYR A 378 -12.73 -0.24 20.49
C TYR A 378 -12.25 1.21 20.50
N GLU A 379 -12.62 2.01 19.50
CA GLU A 379 -12.26 3.42 19.43
C GLU A 379 -13.11 4.29 20.35
N ALA A 380 -14.42 4.01 20.48
CA ALA A 380 -15.27 4.64 21.48
C ALA A 380 -14.77 4.38 22.90
N LYS A 381 -14.25 3.18 23.21
CA LYS A 381 -13.58 2.89 24.50
C LYS A 381 -12.32 3.73 24.71
N ALA A 382 -11.55 3.98 23.65
CA ALA A 382 -10.34 4.79 23.73
C ALA A 382 -10.68 6.27 23.99
N MET A 383 -11.62 6.83 23.23
CA MET A 383 -12.12 8.20 23.43
C MET A 383 -12.75 8.39 24.82
N LEU A 384 -13.59 7.45 25.28
CA LEU A 384 -14.24 7.53 26.59
C LEU A 384 -13.22 7.55 27.73
N LYS A 385 -12.17 6.72 27.64
CA LYS A 385 -11.07 6.72 28.61
C LYS A 385 -10.35 8.07 28.65
N THR A 386 -10.09 8.69 27.48
CA THR A 386 -9.44 10.00 27.42
C THR A 386 -10.33 11.08 28.06
N ALA A 387 -11.62 11.12 27.73
CA ALA A 387 -12.57 12.07 28.34
C ALA A 387 -12.70 11.87 29.86
N GLU A 388 -12.71 10.62 30.35
CA GLU A 388 -12.69 10.29 31.79
C GLU A 388 -11.36 10.65 32.49
N GLU A 389 -10.26 10.85 31.75
CA GLU A 389 -8.95 11.28 32.27
C GLU A 389 -8.76 12.80 32.19
N GLU A 390 -9.40 13.47 31.22
CA GLU A 390 -9.42 14.94 31.09
C GLU A 390 -10.37 15.63 32.09
N ALA A 391 -11.37 14.90 32.60
CA ALA A 391 -12.34 15.37 33.60
C ALA A 391 -11.90 15.19 35.08
N ARG A 392 -10.59 15.07 35.37
CA ARG A 392 -10.04 14.78 36.73
C ARG A 392 -8.93 15.71 37.18
#